data_AF-A0A1I5BEV5-F1
#
_entry.id   AF-A0A1I5BEV5-F1
#
_cell.length_a   1.000
_cell.length_b   1.000
_cell.length_c   1.000
_cell.angle_alpha   90.00
_cell.angle_beta   90.00
_cell.angle_gamma   90.00
#
_symmetry.space_group_name_H-M   'P 1'
#
loop_
_entity.id
_entity.type
_entity.pdbx_description
1 polymer ?
#
loop_
_entity_poly.entity_id
_entity_poly.type
_entity_poly.pdbx_seq_one_letter_code
_entity_poly.pdbx_strand_id
1 'polypeptide(L)'
;MQPTLPSRIQILKTDEIDELYHCPEFNQTEREEYFALNDTLLEHIRAMEKLENRIYFILFIGYFRAKPVIPKFHLKVVRPDVQYICQIYYLY
;
A
#
# COMPACT_ATOMS: atom_id res chain seq x y z
N MET A 1 -2.42 8.26 -46.41
CA MET A 1 -1.36 8.02 -45.40
C MET A 1 -2.01 8.10 -44.03
N GLN A 2 -1.90 7.07 -43.20
CA GLN A 2 -2.37 7.14 -41.81
C GLN A 2 -1.35 7.90 -40.96
N PRO A 3 -1.78 8.75 -40.01
CA PRO A 3 -0.85 9.45 -39.13
C PRO A 3 -0.26 8.44 -38.14
N THR A 4 1.06 8.25 -38.17
CA THR A 4 1.80 7.52 -37.14
C THR A 4 1.77 8.37 -35.87
N LEU A 5 1.03 7.91 -34.85
CA LEU A 5 1.09 8.53 -33.52
C LEU A 5 2.56 8.59 -33.06
N PRO A 6 3.02 9.73 -32.51
CA PRO A 6 4.40 9.86 -32.04
C PRO A 6 4.70 8.74 -31.03
N SER A 7 5.78 8.01 -31.27
CA SER A 7 6.26 6.96 -30.38
C SER A 7 6.34 7.51 -28.96
N ARG A 8 5.63 6.88 -28.03
CA ARG A 8 5.57 7.26 -26.62
C ARG A 8 6.99 7.46 -26.09
N ILE A 9 7.32 8.68 -25.65
CA ILE A 9 8.61 8.97 -25.03
C ILE A 9 8.65 8.20 -23.70
N GLN A 10 9.59 7.26 -23.59
CA GLN A 10 9.85 6.55 -22.36
C GLN A 10 10.86 7.36 -21.53
N ILE A 11 10.34 8.13 -20.57
CA ILE A 11 11.15 8.98 -19.68
C ILE A 11 11.84 8.14 -18.60
N LEU A 12 11.15 7.10 -18.10
CA LEU A 12 11.65 6.21 -17.05
C LEU A 12 11.97 4.82 -17.61
N LYS A 13 13.10 4.26 -17.21
CA LYS A 13 13.44 2.86 -17.41
C LYS A 13 12.50 1.97 -16.62
N THR A 14 12.38 0.70 -17.03
CA THR A 14 11.52 -0.27 -16.33
C THR A 14 11.88 -0.40 -14.85
N ASP A 15 13.17 -0.38 -14.51
CA ASP A 15 13.62 -0.49 -13.12
C ASP A 15 13.27 0.77 -12.31
N GLU A 16 13.30 1.95 -12.92
CA GLU A 16 12.88 3.20 -12.27
C GLU A 16 11.37 3.23 -12.06
N ILE A 17 10.59 2.64 -12.97
CA ILE A 17 9.15 2.44 -12.80
C ILE A 17 8.92 1.46 -11.64
N ASP A 18 9.59 0.32 -11.62
CA ASP A 18 9.45 -0.65 -10.54
C ASP A 18 9.83 -0.05 -9.18
N GLU A 19 10.98 0.64 -9.14
CA GLU A 19 11.42 1.38 -7.97
C GLU A 19 10.41 2.45 -7.54
N LEU A 20 9.66 3.09 -8.44
CA LEU A 20 8.64 4.09 -8.09
C LEU A 20 7.29 3.48 -7.68
N TYR A 21 6.92 2.30 -8.17
CA TYR A 21 5.59 1.73 -7.98
C TYR A 21 5.52 0.47 -7.11
N HIS A 22 6.66 -0.10 -6.68
CA HIS A 22 6.66 -1.22 -5.74
C HIS A 22 6.12 -0.82 -4.36
N CYS A 23 5.61 -1.82 -3.63
CA CYS A 23 5.19 -1.64 -2.24
C CYS A 23 6.42 -1.35 -1.38
N PRO A 24 6.35 -0.40 -0.44
CA PRO A 24 7.41 -0.21 0.55
C PRO A 24 7.74 -1.51 1.29
N GLU A 25 9.01 -1.79 1.48
CA GLU A 25 9.49 -2.87 2.35
C GLU A 25 9.83 -2.29 3.72
N PHE A 26 8.92 -2.45 4.68
CA PHE A 26 9.10 -1.86 6.01
C PHE A 26 9.93 -2.72 6.96
N ASN A 27 10.81 -2.08 7.70
CA ASN A 27 11.36 -2.58 8.95
C ASN A 27 10.35 -2.40 10.12
N GLN A 28 10.70 -2.86 11.31
CA GLN A 28 9.79 -2.82 12.47
C GLN A 28 9.38 -1.39 12.86
N THR A 29 10.35 -0.47 12.97
CA THR A 29 10.09 0.93 13.32
C THR A 29 9.20 1.61 12.28
N GLU A 30 9.43 1.35 11.00
CA GLU A 30 8.61 1.90 9.92
C GLU A 30 7.18 1.37 9.95
N ARG A 31 6.95 0.11 10.33
CA ARG A 31 5.60 -0.42 10.53
C ARG A 31 4.87 0.29 11.66
N GLU A 32 5.56 0.52 12.77
CA GLU A 32 5.02 1.25 13.93
C GLU A 32 4.64 2.68 13.54
N GLU A 33 5.49 3.37 12.79
CA GLU A 33 5.24 4.73 12.33
C GLU A 33 4.13 4.81 11.28
N TYR A 34 4.28 4.09 10.17
CA TYR A 34 3.42 4.29 9.00
C TYR A 34 2.06 3.62 9.14
N PHE A 35 1.93 2.52 9.88
CA PHE A 35 0.63 1.89 10.12
C PHE A 35 -0.09 2.44 11.36
N ALA A 36 0.46 3.43 12.07
CA ALA A 36 -0.21 4.07 13.20
C ALA A 36 -1.58 4.65 12.81
N LEU A 37 -2.63 4.26 13.53
CA LEU A 37 -4.00 4.72 13.31
C LEU A 37 -4.44 5.64 14.44
N ASN A 38 -5.07 6.77 14.09
CA ASN A 38 -5.77 7.60 15.06
C ASN A 38 -7.22 7.13 15.23
N ASP A 39 -7.91 7.68 16.22
CA ASP A 39 -9.28 7.26 16.56
C ASP A 39 -10.25 7.39 15.38
N THR A 40 -10.15 8.49 14.61
CA THR A 40 -10.98 8.70 13.42
C THR A 40 -10.78 7.61 12.38
N LEU A 41 -9.54 7.22 12.07
CA LEU A 41 -9.26 6.14 11.14
C LEU A 41 -9.79 4.80 11.66
N LEU A 42 -9.62 4.53 12.96
CA LEU A 42 -10.13 3.32 13.60
C LEU A 42 -11.65 3.21 13.51
N GLU A 43 -12.39 4.31 13.69
CA GLU A 43 -13.85 4.34 13.53
C GLU A 43 -14.27 3.94 12.11
N HIS A 44 -13.64 4.52 11.09
CA HIS A 44 -13.92 4.20 9.69
C HIS A 44 -13.62 2.73 9.37
N ILE A 45 -12.50 2.21 9.87
CA ILE A 45 -12.10 0.81 9.68
C ILE A 45 -13.11 -0.13 10.35
N ARG A 46 -13.54 0.17 11.57
CA ARG A 46 -14.51 -0.65 12.32
C ARG A 46 -15.88 -0.71 11.63
N ALA A 47 -16.28 0.33 10.92
CA ALA A 47 -17.52 0.37 10.15
C ALA A 47 -17.53 -0.54 8.91
N MET A 48 -16.36 -1.00 8.44
CA MET A 48 -16.28 -1.91 7.29
C MET A 48 -16.66 -3.34 7.69
N GLU A 49 -17.51 -4.01 6.92
CA GLU A 49 -17.97 -5.37 7.25
C GLU A 49 -16.87 -6.43 7.11
N LYS A 50 -16.09 -6.38 6.03
CA LYS A 50 -15.11 -7.42 5.70
C LYS A 50 -13.74 -7.11 6.28
N LEU A 51 -13.14 -8.08 6.99
CA LEU A 51 -11.78 -7.98 7.51
C LEU A 51 -10.76 -7.66 6.42
N GLU A 52 -10.89 -8.28 5.25
CA GLU A 52 -9.99 -8.04 4.11
C GLU A 52 -9.99 -6.55 3.71
N ASN A 53 -11.17 -5.93 3.63
CA ASN A 53 -11.29 -4.51 3.29
C ASN A 53 -10.60 -3.63 4.33
N ARG A 54 -10.72 -3.98 5.61
CA ARG A 54 -10.04 -3.29 6.69
C ARG A 54 -8.53 -3.37 6.57
N ILE A 55 -7.99 -4.57 6.30
CA ILE A 55 -6.56 -4.79 6.11
C ILE A 55 -6.06 -4.01 4.89
N TYR A 56 -6.75 -4.08 3.75
CA TYR A 56 -6.40 -3.30 2.57
C TYR A 56 -6.38 -1.81 2.85
N PHE A 57 -7.36 -1.29 3.59
CA PHE A 57 -7.42 0.13 3.92
C PHE A 57 -6.23 0.59 4.77
N ILE A 58 -5.85 -0.19 5.79
CA ILE A 58 -4.67 0.10 6.63
C ILE A 58 -3.38 0.06 5.79
N LEU A 59 -3.24 -0.94 4.91
CA LEU A 59 -2.09 -1.04 4.00
C LEU A 59 -1.99 0.17 3.07
N PHE A 60 -3.11 0.59 2.47
CA PHE A 60 -3.12 1.76 1.60
C PHE A 60 -2.70 3.04 2.33
N ILE A 61 -3.15 3.25 3.57
CA ILE A 61 -2.75 4.42 4.36
C ILE A 61 -1.25 4.37 4.67
N GLY A 62 -0.74 3.24 5.17
CA GLY A 62 0.67 3.14 5.54
C GLY A 62 1.61 3.28 4.36
N TYR A 63 1.29 2.60 3.25
CA TYR A 63 2.08 2.75 2.02
C TYR A 63 2.04 4.17 1.48
N PHE A 64 0.87 4.82 1.49
CA PHE A 64 0.75 6.21 1.02
C PHE A 64 1.54 7.20 1.89
N ARG A 65 1.62 6.97 3.21
CA ARG A 65 2.44 7.80 4.12
C ARG A 65 3.93 7.68 3.85
N ALA A 66 4.42 6.48 3.58
CA ALA A 66 5.82 6.26 3.25
C ALA A 66 6.18 6.77 1.85
N LYS A 67 5.27 6.56 0.90
CA LYS A 67 5.45 6.92 -0.50
C LYS A 67 4.11 7.32 -1.10
N PRO A 68 3.96 8.52 -1.67
CA PRO A 68 2.67 9.04 -2.16
C PRO A 68 2.26 8.43 -3.51
N VAL A 69 2.37 7.11 -3.63
CA VAL A 69 2.00 6.29 -4.78
C VAL A 69 1.14 5.17 -4.24
N ILE A 70 0.01 4.87 -4.89
CA ILE A 70 -0.84 3.74 -4.49
C ILE A 70 -0.31 2.49 -5.19
N PRO A 71 0.33 1.56 -4.46
CA PRO A 71 0.84 0.35 -5.09
C PRO A 71 -0.32 -0.59 -5.45
N LYS A 72 -0.14 -1.35 -6.54
CA LYS A 72 -1.00 -2.48 -6.85
C LYS A 72 -0.42 -3.73 -6.23
N PHE A 73 -1.15 -4.36 -5.33
CA PHE A 73 -0.69 -5.57 -4.64
C PHE A 73 -1.85 -6.49 -4.27
N HIS A 74 -1.49 -7.73 -3.93
CA HIS A 74 -2.37 -8.70 -3.30
C HIS A 74 -1.89 -8.98 -1.87
N LEU A 75 -2.78 -9.30 -0.94
CA LEU A 75 -2.39 -9.60 0.46
C LEU A 75 -1.34 -10.72 0.57
N LYS A 76 -1.30 -11.64 -0.41
CA LYS A 76 -0.32 -12.74 -0.48
C LYS A 76 1.12 -12.29 -0.71
N VAL A 77 1.36 -11.12 -1.30
CA VAL A 77 2.72 -10.59 -1.52
C VAL A 77 3.21 -9.71 -0.37
N VAL A 78 2.30 -9.16 0.44
CA VAL A 78 2.61 -8.27 1.58
C VAL A 78 2.32 -8.94 2.93
N ARG A 79 2.54 -10.26 3.02
CA ARG A 79 2.19 -11.07 4.20
C ARG A 79 2.79 -10.57 5.52
N PRO A 80 4.07 -10.11 5.57
CA PRO A 80 4.63 -9.60 6.83
C PRO A 80 3.83 -8.42 7.40
N ASP A 81 3.40 -7.50 6.53
CA ASP A 81 2.63 -6.33 6.95
C ASP A 81 1.19 -6.71 7.34
N VAL A 82 0.59 -7.66 6.62
CA VAL A 82 -0.71 -8.23 7.01
C VAL A 82 -0.62 -8.86 8.40
N GLN A 83 0.41 -9.65 8.68
CA GLN A 83 0.62 -10.28 9.99
C GLN A 83 0.77 -9.23 11.09
N TYR A 84 1.59 -8.20 10.85
CA TYR A 84 1.75 -7.09 11.78
C TYR A 84 0.42 -6.39 12.06
N ILE A 85 -0.34 -6.02 11.02
CA ILE A 85 -1.63 -5.34 11.16
C ILE A 85 -2.63 -6.21 11.93
N CYS A 86 -2.68 -7.51 11.62
CA CYS A 86 -3.50 -8.46 12.35
C CYS A 86 -3.14 -8.46 13.83
N GLN A 87 -1.87 -8.63 14.19
CA GLN A 87 -1.42 -8.69 15.58
C GLN A 87 -1.72 -7.41 16.38
N ILE A 88 -1.61 -6.24 15.75
CA ILE A 88 -1.77 -4.96 16.45
C ILE A 88 -3.25 -4.56 16.59
N TYR A 89 -4.06 -4.78 15.55
CA TYR A 89 -5.41 -4.21 15.48
C TYR A 89 -6.53 -5.24 15.58
N TYR A 90 -6.22 -6.53 15.51
CA TYR A 90 -7.19 -7.61 15.57
C TYR A 90 -6.73 -8.66 16.59
N LEU A 91 -7.67 -9.21 17.35
CA LEU A 91 -7.35 -10.28 18.31
C LEU A 91 -7.13 -11.58 17.53
N TYR A 92 -5.88 -11.85 17.13
CA TYR A 92 -5.38 -13.14 16.64
C TYR A 92 -4.00 -13.41 17.22
#